data_AF-A0A2E9K0K6-F1
#
_entry.id   AF-A0A2E9K0K6-F1
#
_cell.length_a   1.000
_cell.length_b   1.000
_cell.length_c   1.000
_cell.angle_alpha   90.00
_cell.angle_beta   90.00
_cell.angle_gamma   90.00
#
_symmetry.space_group_name_H-M   'P 1'
#
loop_
_entity.id
_entity.type
_entity.pdbx_description
1 polymer ?
#
loop_
_entity_poly.entity_id
_entity_poly.type
_entity_poly.pdbx_seq_one_letter_code
_entity_poly.pdbx_strand_id
1 'polypeptide(L)'
;MDDERLYRFEFPERPGALLAFLTAIGNNWNISLFHYRNHGSDYGRLLAGVQIPDVELESFRQHVDDLGYPHTDESDNPVYKMFLA
;
A
#
# COMPACT_ATOMS: atom_id res chain seq x y z
N MET A 1 -15.75 10.82 -5.21
CA MET A 1 -15.03 9.99 -4.22
C MET A 1 -14.00 9.24 -5.03
N ASP A 2 -13.16 10.03 -5.70
CA ASP A 2 -12.21 9.64 -6.74
C ASP A 2 -10.82 9.77 -6.12
N ASP A 3 -9.79 9.21 -6.73
CA ASP A 3 -8.39 9.22 -6.25
C ASP A 3 -8.02 8.18 -5.18
N GLU A 4 -8.89 7.22 -4.85
CA GLU A 4 -8.45 6.02 -4.11
C GLU A 4 -7.70 5.07 -5.05
N ARG A 5 -6.50 4.67 -4.64
CA ARG A 5 -5.64 3.73 -5.34
C ARG A 5 -5.24 2.58 -4.44
N LEU A 6 -5.20 1.39 -5.00
CA LEU A 6 -4.86 0.17 -4.29
C LEU A 6 -3.43 -0.23 -4.61
N TYR A 7 -2.64 -0.40 -3.56
CA TYR A 7 -1.27 -0.87 -3.66
C TYR A 7 -1.06 -2.10 -2.80
N ARG A 8 -0.46 -3.12 -3.40
CA ARG A 8 -0.03 -4.33 -2.73
C ARG A 8 1.45 -4.22 -2.42
N PHE A 9 1.83 -4.42 -1.17
CA PHE A 9 3.20 -4.41 -0.68
C PHE A 9 3.61 -5.77 -0.14
N GLU A 10 4.89 -6.10 -0.30
CA GLU A 10 5.48 -7.32 0.24
C GLU A 10 6.56 -6.95 1.25
N PHE A 11 6.40 -7.46 2.47
CA PHE A 11 7.33 -7.21 3.56
C PHE A 11 8.10 -8.49 3.86
N PRO A 12 9.44 -8.43 3.96
CA PRO A 12 10.18 -9.54 4.57
C PRO A 12 9.73 -9.70 6.02
N GLU A 13 9.83 -10.91 6.58
CA GLU A 13 9.48 -11.22 7.98
C GLU A 13 10.44 -10.54 8.99
N ARG A 14 10.46 -9.21 9.00
CA ARG A 14 11.25 -8.36 9.90
C ARG A 14 10.31 -7.59 10.81
N PRO A 15 10.50 -7.66 12.14
CA PRO A 15 9.69 -6.89 13.07
C PRO A 15 9.84 -5.39 12.82
N GLY A 16 8.72 -4.68 12.72
CA GLY A 16 8.68 -3.22 12.60
C GLY A 16 8.61 -2.64 11.17
N ALA A 17 8.81 -3.45 10.12
CA ALA A 17 8.76 -2.95 8.73
C ALA A 17 7.39 -2.34 8.36
N LEU A 18 6.31 -3.00 8.82
CA LEU A 18 4.94 -2.53 8.63
C LEU A 18 4.67 -1.19 9.31
N LEU A 19 5.11 -1.03 10.56
CA LEU A 19 4.92 0.21 11.31
C LEU A 19 5.71 1.34 10.66
N ALA A 20 6.96 1.08 10.26
CA ALA A 20 7.79 2.05 9.54
C ALA A 20 7.14 2.50 8.23
N PHE A 21 6.55 1.57 7.47
CA PHE A 21 5.79 1.89 6.26
C PHE A 21 4.55 2.75 6.55
N LEU A 22 3.75 2.38 7.55
CA LEU A 22 2.57 3.14 7.95
C LEU A 22 2.92 4.56 8.39
N THR A 23 4.01 4.73 9.15
CA THR A 23 4.51 6.04 9.55
C THR A 23 5.02 6.84 8.35
N ALA A 24 5.69 6.20 7.38
CA ALA A 24 6.22 6.88 6.21
C ALA A 24 5.12 7.35 5.23
N ILE A 25 4.03 6.58 5.09
CA ILE A 25 2.92 6.90 4.17
C ILE A 25 1.89 7.79 4.85
N GLY A 26 1.46 7.42 6.07
CA GLY A 26 0.37 8.07 6.80
C GLY A 26 0.65 9.52 7.20
N ASN A 27 1.89 9.98 7.05
CA ASN A 27 2.28 11.37 7.31
C ASN A 27 1.94 12.32 6.14
N ASN A 28 1.80 11.77 4.92
CA ASN A 28 1.65 12.52 3.68
C ASN A 28 0.37 12.16 2.92
N TRP A 29 -0.07 10.90 3.01
CA TRP A 29 -1.27 10.41 2.31
C TRP A 29 -2.22 9.68 3.25
N ASN A 30 -3.51 9.84 3.00
CA ASN A 30 -4.54 9.19 3.81
C ASN A 30 -4.69 7.72 3.40
N ILE A 31 -4.58 6.81 4.38
CA ILE A 31 -4.78 5.38 4.18
C ILE A 31 -6.26 5.07 4.45
N SER A 32 -7.02 4.80 3.40
CA SER A 32 -8.45 4.46 3.48
C SER A 32 -8.67 2.97 3.75
N LEU A 33 -7.75 2.11 3.30
CA LEU A 33 -7.86 0.67 3.46
C LEU A 33 -6.54 0.05 3.90
N PHE A 34 -6.62 -0.91 4.82
CA PHE A 34 -5.47 -1.62 5.34
C PHE A 34 -5.82 -3.09 5.58
N HIS A 35 -5.28 -3.97 4.75
CA HIS A 35 -5.46 -5.41 4.87
C HIS A 35 -4.11 -6.12 4.87
N TYR A 36 -3.66 -6.50 6.07
CA TYR A 36 -2.41 -7.21 6.27
C TYR A 36 -2.66 -8.70 6.49
N ARG A 37 -1.95 -9.55 5.73
CA ARG A 37 -1.97 -11.00 5.89
C ARG A 37 -0.56 -11.51 6.14
N ASN A 38 -0.32 -11.96 7.37
CA ASN A 38 0.84 -12.77 7.69
C ASN A 38 0.51 -14.23 7.32
N HIS A 39 1.12 -14.72 6.25
CA HIS A 39 1.09 -16.13 5.91
C HIS A 39 2.48 -16.63 6.33
N GLY A 40 2.58 -17.55 7.29
CA GLY A 40 3.85 -17.99 7.92
C GLY A 40 4.85 -18.67 6.98
N SER A 41 5.24 -17.99 5.91
CA SER A 41 6.22 -18.33 4.88
C SER A 41 6.93 -17.03 4.51
N ASP A 42 8.02 -16.70 5.20
CA ASP A 42 9.06 -15.68 4.93
C ASP A 42 8.64 -14.23 4.54
N TYR A 43 7.38 -13.98 4.18
CA TYR A 43 6.89 -12.76 3.56
C TYR A 43 5.45 -12.44 3.99
N GLY A 44 5.26 -11.25 4.56
CA GLY A 44 3.95 -10.66 4.81
C GLY A 44 3.44 -9.92 3.58
N ARG A 45 2.13 -10.02 3.30
CA ARG A 45 1.48 -9.23 2.24
C ARG A 45 0.56 -8.20 2.85
N LEU A 46 0.67 -6.96 2.38
CA LEU A 46 -0.20 -5.86 2.74
C LEU A 46 -0.92 -5.37 1.49
N LEU A 47 -2.23 -5.20 1.57
CA LEU A 47 -3.00 -4.41 0.61
C LEU A 47 -3.40 -3.11 1.32
N ALA A 48 -2.96 -1.99 0.77
CA ALA A 48 -3.31 -0.66 1.26
C ALA A 48 -4.11 0.10 0.19
N GLY A 49 -5.22 0.70 0.60
CA GLY A 49 -5.93 1.73 -0.16
C GLY A 49 -5.44 3.08 0.33
N VAL A 50 -4.97 3.89 -0.60
CA VAL A 50 -4.41 5.21 -0.32
C VAL A 50 -5.11 6.22 -1.20
N GLN A 51 -5.55 7.33 -0.60
CA GLN A 51 -6.11 8.45 -1.33
C GLN A 51 -4.96 9.31 -1.84
N ILE A 52 -4.71 9.23 -3.16
CA ILE A 52 -3.60 9.88 -3.82
C ILE A 52 -4.18 10.68 -4.99
N PRO A 53 -4.25 12.02 -4.88
CA PRO A 53 -4.66 12.87 -5.99
C PRO A 53 -3.80 12.57 -7.22
N ASP A 54 -4.37 12.59 -8.43
CA ASP A 54 -3.61 12.31 -9.66
C ASP A 54 -2.34 13.15 -9.81
N VAL A 55 -2.33 14.39 -9.30
CA VAL A 55 -1.16 15.28 -9.31
C VAL A 55 -0.02 14.85 -8.36
N GLU A 56 -0.33 14.03 -7.36
CA GLU A 56 0.65 13.51 -6.38
C GLU A 56 1.07 12.06 -6.66
N LEU A 57 0.49 11.42 -7.69
CA LEU A 57 0.77 10.02 -8.01
C LEU A 57 2.26 9.76 -8.28
N GLU A 58 2.92 10.64 -9.03
CA GLU A 58 4.35 10.51 -9.31
C GLU A 58 5.19 10.65 -8.03
N SER A 59 4.85 11.63 -7.18
CA SER A 59 5.50 11.82 -5.87
C SER A 59 5.32 10.61 -4.96
N PHE A 60 4.12 10.04 -4.91
CA PHE A 60 3.82 8.84 -4.14
C PHE A 60 4.63 7.64 -4.64
N ARG A 61 4.65 7.42 -5.96
CA ARG A 61 5.43 6.33 -6.57
C ARG A 61 6.91 6.45 -6.26
N GLN A 62 7.46 7.66 -6.37
CA GLN A 62 8.86 7.91 -6.04
C GLN A 62 9.14 7.69 -4.54
N HIS A 63 8.24 8.13 -3.66
CA HIS A 63 8.35 7.92 -2.21
C HIS A 63 8.33 6.43 -1.85
N VAL A 64 7.42 5.67 -2.45
CA VAL A 64 7.32 4.23 -2.24
C VAL A 64 8.52 3.47 -2.79
N ASP A 65 9.04 3.89 -3.95
CA ASP A 65 10.26 3.32 -4.54
C ASP A 65 11.48 3.55 -3.64
N ASP A 66 11.60 4.76 -3.05
CA ASP A 66 12.65 5.10 -2.07
C ASP A 66 12.58 4.24 -0.79
N LEU A 67 11.36 3.86 -0.35
CA LEU A 67 11.20 2.94 0.77
C LEU A 67 11.76 1.54 0.49
N GLY A 68 11.97 1.17 -0.79
CA GLY A 68 12.58 -0.09 -1.19
C GLY A 68 11.73 -1.33 -0.94
N TYR A 69 10.43 -1.16 -0.70
CA TYR A 69 9.50 -2.29 -0.56
C TYR A 69 8.94 -2.70 -1.93
N PRO A 70 8.98 -4.00 -2.29
CA PRO A 70 8.30 -4.49 -3.47
C PRO A 70 6.83 -4.14 -3.40
N HIS A 71 6.34 -3.46 -4.43
CA HIS A 71 4.96 -3.00 -4.50
C HIS A 71 4.36 -3.22 -5.89
N THR A 72 3.03 -3.30 -5.95
CA THR A 72 2.27 -3.45 -7.20
C THR A 72 1.02 -2.60 -7.11
N ASP A 73 0.76 -1.81 -8.15
CA ASP A 73 -0.50 -1.08 -8.32
C ASP A 73 -1.60 -2.07 -8.72
N GLU A 74 -2.59 -2.23 -7.86
CA GLU A 74 -3.79 -3.08 -8.06
C GLU A 74 -5.04 -2.20 -8.29
N SER A 75 -4.86 -0.91 -8.56
CA SER A 75 -5.95 0.07 -8.71
C SER A 75 -6.91 -0.25 -9.88
N ASP A 76 -6.40 -0.92 -10.92
CA ASP A 76 -7.22 -1.38 -12.06
C ASP A 76 -7.86 -2.75 -11.84
N ASN A 77 -7.53 -3.46 -10.75
CA ASN A 77 -8.01 -4.82 -10.54
C ASN A 77 -9.51 -4.82 -10.15
N PRO A 78 -10.40 -5.33 -11.02
CA PRO A 78 -11.85 -5.27 -10.80
C PRO A 78 -12.29 -6.16 -9.64
N VAL A 79 -11.51 -7.18 -9.29
CA VAL A 79 -11.82 -8.08 -8.17
C VAL A 79 -11.68 -7.33 -6.86
N TYR A 80 -10.61 -6.55 -6.66
CA TYR A 80 -10.44 -5.82 -5.40
C TYR A 80 -11.52 -4.76 -5.18
N LYS A 81 -12.02 -4.12 -6.25
CA LYS A 81 -13.18 -3.21 -6.19
C LYS A 81 -14.48 -3.91 -5.75
N MET A 82 -14.61 -5.22 -5.97
CA MET A 82 -15.81 -5.99 -5.61
C MET A 82 -15.78 -6.58 -4.20
N PHE A 83 -14.60 -6.84 -3.62
CA PHE A 83 -14.47 -7.58 -2.36
C PHE A 83 -14.16 -6.73 -1.12
N LEU A 84 -13.98 -5.40 -1.28
CA LEU A 84 -13.67 -4.47 -0.19
C LEU A 84 -14.90 -3.65 0.29
N ALA A 85 -16.12 -4.16 0.03
CA ALA A 85 -17.40 -3.52 0.34
C ALA A 85 -17.61 -3.18 1.84
#